data_AF-A0A4P9WU54-F1
#
_entry.id   AF-A0A4P9WU54-F1
#
_cell.length_a   1.000
_cell.length_b   1.000
_cell.length_c   1.000
_cell.angle_alpha   90.00
_cell.angle_beta   90.00
_cell.angle_gamma   90.00
#
_symmetry.space_group_name_H-M   'P 1'
#
loop_
_entity.id
_entity.type
_entity.pdbx_description
1 polymer ?
#
loop_
_entity_poly.entity_id
_entity_poly.type
_entity_poly.pdbx_seq_one_letter_code
_entity_poly.pdbx_strand_id
1 'polypeptide(L)'
;MRVKARVVTPGAGLQRGYLVEPGMNLATRDAELGGAVAKVPTRTPVTLTSDEIVQLKTKAKGLFEQECERWEQRPQRGNAELTRTILKSGTTMDQVSALTLIVQEAPVHGFNYFSQQFIHGLATRQQRRIQLLVTDAIKELLVERLLPDRPLLTFSQQPGLYMAASDNDLIWWFYEDYLKHTYFDFIQQLERSLHDTFPELRNKALGYIAQLLAAKPEQEANLLALLVDKLGDRDRSVATRAVYHILQLLQQHQAMNLV
;
A
#
# COMPACT_ATOMS: atom_id res chain seq x y z
N MET A 1 -15.45 -8.25 -17.73
CA MET A 1 -14.82 -7.18 -18.55
C MET A 1 -13.53 -6.76 -17.87
N ARG A 2 -12.37 -7.22 -18.36
CA ARG A 2 -11.06 -6.81 -17.85
C ARG A 2 -10.78 -5.39 -18.36
N VAL A 3 -10.79 -4.40 -17.48
CA VAL A 3 -10.33 -3.05 -17.80
C VAL A 3 -8.81 -3.14 -18.00
N LYS A 4 -8.35 -3.08 -19.24
CA LYS A 4 -6.92 -3.04 -19.55
C LYS A 4 -6.31 -1.84 -18.83
N ALA A 5 -5.35 -2.11 -17.94
CA ALA A 5 -4.48 -1.09 -17.38
C ALA A 5 -3.87 -0.29 -18.55
N ARG A 6 -4.17 1.00 -18.60
CA ARG A 6 -3.56 1.91 -19.56
C ARG A 6 -2.08 2.00 -19.19
N VAL A 7 -1.24 1.33 -19.97
CA VAL A 7 0.22 1.48 -19.91
C VAL A 7 0.50 2.96 -20.17
N VAL A 8 0.89 3.68 -19.12
CA VAL A 8 1.39 5.04 -19.25
C VAL A 8 2.78 4.92 -19.85
N THR A 9 2.93 5.40 -21.09
CA THR A 9 4.21 5.48 -21.79
C THR A 9 5.14 6.44 -21.05
N PRO A 10 6.41 6.09 -20.78
CA PRO A 10 7.38 7.01 -20.19
C PRO A 10 7.83 7.99 -21.27
N GLY A 11 7.49 9.28 -21.13
CA GLY A 11 7.89 10.30 -22.11
C GLY A 11 7.01 11.55 -22.22
N ALA A 12 5.93 11.67 -21.46
CA ALA A 12 5.24 12.96 -21.31
C ALA A 12 5.94 13.72 -20.17
N GLY A 13 6.72 14.75 -20.50
CA GLY A 13 7.45 15.53 -19.50
C GLY A 13 6.53 16.07 -18.39
N LEU A 14 7.08 16.14 -17.17
CA LEU A 14 6.49 16.69 -15.94
C LEU A 14 5.44 17.76 -16.24
N GLN A 15 4.16 17.36 -16.25
CA GLN A 15 3.09 18.32 -16.46
C GLN A 15 3.04 19.24 -15.24
N ARG A 16 3.46 20.50 -15.40
CA ARG A 16 3.17 21.60 -14.45
C ARG A 16 3.71 21.42 -13.03
N GLY A 17 5.03 21.37 -12.85
CA GLY A 17 5.68 21.69 -11.56
C GLY A 17 5.42 20.73 -10.39
N TYR A 18 4.87 19.55 -10.68
CA TYR A 18 4.88 18.41 -9.76
C TYR A 18 6.28 17.82 -9.70
N LEU A 19 6.67 17.34 -8.52
CA LEU A 19 7.90 16.56 -8.40
C LEU A 19 7.64 15.10 -8.79
N VAL A 20 6.43 14.57 -8.60
CA VAL A 20 6.09 13.18 -8.92
C VAL A 20 4.96 13.13 -9.94
N GLU A 21 5.13 12.30 -10.98
CA GLU A 21 4.09 12.07 -11.97
C GLU A 21 2.85 11.42 -11.33
N PRO A 22 1.64 11.99 -11.47
CA PRO A 22 0.49 11.54 -10.72
C PRO A 22 0.15 10.06 -10.91
N GLY A 23 0.24 9.52 -12.13
CA GLY A 23 -0.08 8.12 -12.41
C GLY A 23 1.01 7.11 -12.03
N MET A 24 2.15 7.59 -11.53
CA MET A 24 3.31 6.77 -11.22
C MET A 24 3.10 6.01 -9.90
N ASN A 25 3.51 4.75 -9.85
CA ASN A 25 3.55 3.92 -8.65
C ASN A 25 4.95 3.34 -8.41
N LEU A 26 5.15 2.67 -7.26
CA LEU A 26 6.45 2.08 -6.91
C LEU A 26 6.95 1.09 -7.97
N ALA A 27 6.08 0.26 -8.55
CA ALA A 27 6.47 -0.67 -9.61
C ALA A 27 7.02 0.05 -10.86
N THR A 28 6.36 1.13 -11.31
CA THR A 28 6.86 1.94 -12.43
C THR A 28 8.15 2.68 -12.09
N ARG A 29 8.29 3.18 -10.85
CA ARG A 29 9.53 3.81 -10.39
C ARG A 29 10.69 2.82 -10.33
N ASP A 30 10.46 1.64 -9.78
CA ASP A 30 11.48 0.60 -9.69
C ASP A 30 11.93 0.17 -11.09
N ALA A 31 11.03 0.13 -12.07
CA ALA A 31 11.37 -0.13 -13.47
C ALA A 31 12.25 0.98 -14.09
N GLU A 32 11.98 2.26 -13.79
CA GLU A 32 12.82 3.38 -14.23
C GLU A 32 14.21 3.34 -13.57
N LEU A 33 14.25 3.08 -12.26
CA LEU A 33 15.50 2.96 -11.51
C LEU A 33 16.30 1.73 -11.95
N GLY A 34 15.66 0.59 -12.23
CA GLY A 34 16.33 -0.62 -12.75
C GLY A 34 17.07 -0.39 -14.07
N GLY A 35 16.59 0.54 -14.90
CA GLY A 35 17.31 1.03 -16.08
C GLY A 35 18.46 2.01 -15.77
N ALA A 36 18.38 2.73 -14.65
CA ALA A 36 19.35 3.74 -14.21
C ALA A 36 20.47 3.20 -13.30
N VAL A 37 20.21 2.13 -12.53
CA VAL A 37 21.15 1.52 -11.57
C VAL A 37 22.35 0.86 -12.26
N ALA A 38 22.28 0.58 -13.56
CA ALA A 38 23.40 0.08 -14.36
C ALA A 38 24.58 1.08 -14.50
N LYS A 39 24.50 2.30 -13.95
CA LYS A 39 25.51 3.36 -14.08
C LYS A 39 25.99 4.00 -12.77
N VAL A 40 25.79 3.40 -11.61
CA VAL A 40 26.24 4.03 -10.35
C VAL A 40 27.69 3.62 -10.00
N PRO A 41 28.63 4.58 -9.93
CA PRO A 41 30.00 4.30 -9.52
C PRO A 41 30.06 4.05 -8.00
N THR A 42 30.75 2.99 -7.62
CA THR A 42 31.13 2.65 -6.24
C THR A 42 31.87 3.81 -5.58
N ARG A 43 31.20 4.54 -4.69
CA ARG A 43 31.82 5.42 -3.69
C ARG A 43 31.59 4.85 -2.30
N THR A 44 32.62 4.99 -1.47
CA THR A 44 32.72 4.51 -0.08
C THR A 44 31.47 4.82 0.75
N PRO A 45 31.05 3.90 1.65
CA PRO A 45 29.86 4.09 2.46
C PRO A 45 30.10 5.21 3.48
N VAL A 46 29.58 6.40 3.18
CA VAL A 46 29.40 7.44 4.19
C VAL A 46 28.18 7.02 5.00
N THR A 47 28.40 6.52 6.22
CA THR A 47 27.32 6.26 7.17
C THR A 47 26.79 7.59 7.68
N LEU A 48 25.59 7.96 7.26
CA LEU A 48 24.84 9.07 7.85
C LEU A 48 24.55 8.78 9.33
N THR A 49 24.62 9.81 10.15
CA THR A 49 24.22 9.75 11.56
C THR A 49 22.70 9.59 11.68
N SER A 50 22.23 9.06 12.82
CA SER A 50 20.79 8.91 13.08
C SER A 50 20.04 10.24 12.98
N ASP A 51 20.66 11.34 13.42
CA ASP A 51 20.05 12.68 13.39
C ASP A 51 19.90 13.23 11.97
N GLU A 52 20.89 12.99 11.10
CA GLU A 52 20.82 13.38 9.69
C GLU A 52 19.69 12.64 8.96
N ILE A 53 19.52 11.34 9.24
CA ILE A 53 18.42 10.54 8.67
C ILE A 53 17.07 11.10 9.10
N VAL A 54 16.93 11.49 10.38
CA VAL A 54 15.70 12.12 10.89
C VAL A 54 15.45 13.47 10.21
N GLN A 55 16.47 14.31 10.05
CA GLN A 55 16.34 15.59 9.36
C GLN A 55 15.92 15.41 7.89
N LEU A 56 16.53 14.45 7.18
CA LEU A 56 16.16 14.12 5.80
C LEU A 56 14.73 13.58 5.72
N LYS A 57 14.30 12.74 6.67
CA LYS A 57 12.94 12.23 6.74
C LYS A 57 11.92 13.36 6.98
N THR A 58 12.24 14.31 7.86
CA THR A 58 11.39 15.49 8.10
C THR A 58 11.30 16.37 6.86
N LYS A 59 12.43 16.61 6.16
CA LYS A 59 12.43 17.32 4.88
C LYS A 59 11.56 16.60 3.84
N ALA A 60 11.73 15.29 3.69
CA ALA A 60 10.99 14.46 2.75
C ALA A 60 9.47 14.49 3.03
N LYS A 61 9.08 14.44 4.30
CA LYS A 61 7.69 14.60 4.73
C LYS A 61 7.11 15.94 4.28
N GLY A 62 7.82 17.05 4.53
CA GLY A 62 7.36 18.37 4.11
C GLY A 62 7.22 18.51 2.59
N LEU A 63 8.13 17.92 1.82
CA LEU A 63 8.02 17.87 0.35
C LEU A 63 6.81 17.06 -0.10
N PHE A 64 6.56 15.90 0.52
CA PHE A 64 5.41 15.06 0.23
C PHE A 64 4.07 15.78 0.54
N GLU A 65 3.98 16.44 1.69
CA GLU A 65 2.79 17.22 2.07
C GLU A 65 2.51 18.36 1.09
N GLN A 66 3.54 19.12 0.70
CA GLN A 66 3.40 20.17 -0.31
C GLN A 66 2.96 19.62 -1.68
N GLU A 67 3.48 18.47 -2.08
CA GLU A 67 3.11 17.80 -3.33
C GLU A 67 1.63 17.36 -3.29
N CYS A 68 1.17 16.79 -2.19
CA CYS A 68 -0.24 16.46 -1.94
C CYS A 68 -1.13 17.71 -1.95
N GLU A 69 -0.73 18.80 -1.29
CA GLU A 69 -1.48 20.05 -1.27
C GLU A 69 -1.62 20.67 -2.67
N ARG A 70 -0.54 20.68 -3.46
CA ARG A 70 -0.58 21.14 -4.87
C ARG A 70 -1.57 20.33 -5.69
N TRP A 71 -1.57 19.01 -5.51
CA TRP A 71 -2.54 18.13 -6.16
C TRP A 71 -3.97 18.44 -5.73
N GLU A 72 -4.16 18.81 -4.47
CA GLU A 72 -5.48 19.15 -3.96
C GLU A 72 -6.02 20.47 -4.52
N GLN A 73 -5.17 21.48 -4.60
CA GLN A 73 -5.49 22.85 -5.05
C GLN A 73 -5.74 22.96 -6.56
N ARG A 74 -5.40 21.92 -7.35
CA ARG A 74 -5.64 21.94 -8.80
C ARG A 74 -7.13 22.17 -9.10
N PRO A 75 -7.50 22.99 -10.11
CA PRO A 75 -8.88 23.14 -10.53
C PRO A 75 -9.44 21.79 -10.98
N GLN A 76 -10.30 21.19 -10.15
CA GLN A 76 -11.00 19.97 -10.49
C GLN A 76 -12.21 20.36 -11.34
N ARG A 77 -12.45 19.66 -12.45
CA ARG A 77 -13.65 19.84 -13.27
C ARG A 77 -14.31 18.50 -13.53
N GLY A 78 -15.64 18.48 -13.55
CA GLY A 78 -16.42 17.28 -13.86
C GLY A 78 -16.28 16.21 -12.79
N ASN A 79 -15.87 15.01 -13.18
CA ASN A 79 -15.90 13.82 -12.31
C ASN A 79 -15.08 13.98 -11.03
N ALA A 80 -13.92 14.64 -11.06
CA ALA A 80 -13.07 14.77 -9.88
C ALA A 80 -13.65 15.69 -8.79
N GLU A 81 -14.45 16.69 -9.18
CA GLU A 81 -15.20 17.51 -8.24
C GLU A 81 -16.33 16.70 -7.59
N LEU A 82 -17.06 15.92 -8.40
CA LEU A 82 -18.09 15.00 -7.95
C LEU A 82 -17.52 13.96 -6.98
N THR A 83 -16.35 13.36 -7.28
CA THR A 83 -15.69 12.38 -6.41
C THR A 83 -15.41 12.97 -5.02
N ARG A 84 -14.97 14.24 -4.93
CA ARG A 84 -14.76 14.90 -3.64
C ARG A 84 -16.05 15.18 -2.89
N THR A 85 -17.11 15.54 -3.60
CA THR A 85 -18.45 15.69 -2.99
C THR A 85 -18.94 14.36 -2.42
N ILE A 86 -18.75 13.26 -3.16
CA ILE A 86 -19.04 11.91 -2.68
C ILE A 86 -18.21 11.57 -1.44
N LEU A 87 -16.92 11.91 -1.39
CA LEU A 87 -16.12 11.68 -0.19
C LEU A 87 -16.70 12.39 1.04
N LYS A 88 -17.15 13.64 0.88
CA LYS A 88 -17.65 14.46 1.99
C LYS A 88 -19.04 14.02 2.49
N SER A 89 -19.96 13.71 1.59
CA SER A 89 -21.38 13.50 1.96
C SER A 89 -22.06 12.30 1.29
N GLY A 90 -21.31 11.47 0.57
CA GLY A 90 -21.82 10.28 -0.09
C GLY A 90 -22.05 9.09 0.86
N THR A 91 -22.68 8.04 0.33
CA THR A 91 -22.85 6.78 1.08
C THR A 91 -21.51 6.07 1.25
N THR A 92 -21.38 5.17 2.24
CA THR A 92 -20.10 4.46 2.44
C THR A 92 -19.64 3.68 1.20
N MET A 93 -20.58 3.11 0.44
CA MET A 93 -20.25 2.38 -0.79
C MET A 93 -19.72 3.32 -1.89
N ASP A 94 -20.33 4.49 -2.01
CA ASP A 94 -19.86 5.52 -2.95
C ASP A 94 -18.51 6.10 -2.48
N GLN A 95 -18.32 6.28 -1.18
CA GLN A 95 -17.04 6.71 -0.58
C GLN A 95 -15.93 5.70 -0.90
N VAL A 96 -16.17 4.40 -0.75
CA VAL A 96 -15.20 3.36 -1.12
C VAL A 96 -14.84 3.44 -2.61
N SER A 97 -15.84 3.58 -3.48
CA SER A 97 -15.63 3.67 -4.93
C SER A 97 -14.84 4.93 -5.31
N ALA A 98 -15.17 6.06 -4.68
CA ALA A 98 -14.48 7.34 -4.87
C ALA A 98 -13.03 7.30 -4.39
N LEU A 99 -12.77 6.73 -3.20
CA LEU A 99 -11.42 6.55 -2.67
C LEU A 99 -10.59 5.63 -3.55
N THR A 100 -11.18 4.52 -4.01
CA THR A 100 -10.51 3.57 -4.91
C THR A 100 -10.07 4.28 -6.20
N LEU A 101 -10.94 5.11 -6.79
CA LEU A 101 -10.60 5.87 -7.99
C LEU A 101 -9.47 6.86 -7.75
N ILE A 102 -9.51 7.63 -6.65
CA ILE A 102 -8.47 8.62 -6.32
C ILE A 102 -7.10 7.95 -6.21
N VAL A 103 -7.03 6.82 -5.52
CA VAL A 103 -5.78 6.07 -5.32
C VAL A 103 -5.30 5.44 -6.61
N GLN A 104 -6.20 4.97 -7.48
CA GLN A 104 -5.84 4.42 -8.79
C GLN A 104 -5.33 5.48 -9.77
N GLU A 105 -5.88 6.69 -9.74
CA GLU A 105 -5.46 7.81 -10.59
C GLU A 105 -4.13 8.39 -10.13
N ALA A 106 -3.97 8.58 -8.81
CA ALA A 106 -2.75 9.12 -8.23
C ALA A 106 -2.35 8.41 -6.92
N PRO A 107 -1.55 7.33 -7.00
CA PRO A 107 -1.17 6.53 -5.84
C PRO A 107 -0.40 7.30 -4.76
N VAL A 108 0.48 8.23 -5.16
CA VAL A 108 1.29 9.03 -4.25
C VAL A 108 0.46 10.17 -3.66
N HIS A 109 -0.17 10.99 -4.51
CA HIS A 109 -0.94 12.15 -4.05
C HIS A 109 -2.22 11.76 -3.30
N GLY A 110 -2.86 10.65 -3.68
CA GLY A 110 -4.05 10.09 -3.05
C GLY A 110 -3.78 9.30 -1.78
N PHE A 111 -2.52 9.13 -1.38
CA PHE A 111 -2.16 8.23 -0.30
C PHE A 111 -2.66 8.67 1.08
N ASN A 112 -2.73 9.99 1.33
CA ASN A 112 -3.30 10.51 2.57
C ASN A 112 -4.76 10.09 2.75
N TYR A 113 -5.55 10.08 1.66
CA TYR A 113 -6.92 9.59 1.67
C TYR A 113 -6.97 8.08 1.93
N PHE A 114 -6.07 7.31 1.31
CA PHE A 114 -5.95 5.87 1.52
C PHE A 114 -5.66 5.53 2.99
N SER A 115 -4.62 6.12 3.57
CA SER A 115 -4.24 5.87 4.95
C SER A 115 -5.30 6.37 5.95
N GLN A 116 -5.67 7.65 5.90
CA GLN A 116 -6.49 8.26 6.95
C GLN A 116 -7.98 7.94 6.80
N GLN A 117 -8.54 8.03 5.59
CA GLN A 117 -9.98 7.86 5.39
C GLN A 117 -10.33 6.40 5.08
N PHE A 118 -9.51 5.69 4.29
CA PHE A 118 -9.85 4.32 3.90
C PHE A 118 -9.55 3.31 5.01
N ILE A 119 -8.28 3.23 5.44
CA ILE A 119 -7.84 2.28 6.47
C ILE A 119 -8.32 2.73 7.86
N HIS A 120 -7.94 3.93 8.29
CA HIS A 120 -8.28 4.38 9.65
C HIS A 120 -9.74 4.83 9.81
N GLY A 121 -10.42 5.17 8.71
CA GLY A 121 -11.79 5.67 8.72
C GLY A 121 -12.86 4.62 8.37
N LEU A 122 -12.87 4.11 7.14
CA LEU A 122 -13.93 3.21 6.66
C LEU A 122 -13.75 1.77 7.15
N ALA A 123 -12.52 1.26 7.20
CA ALA A 123 -12.25 -0.13 7.58
C ALA A 123 -12.48 -0.41 9.06
N THR A 124 -12.46 0.64 9.89
CA THR A 124 -12.70 0.56 11.35
C THR A 124 -14.17 0.69 11.73
N ARG A 125 -15.09 0.93 10.76
CA ARG A 125 -16.52 1.06 11.03
C ARG A 125 -17.11 -0.28 11.49
N GLN A 126 -18.06 -0.22 12.42
CA GLN A 126 -18.62 -1.40 13.09
C GLN A 126 -19.50 -2.30 12.19
N GLN A 127 -19.99 -1.80 11.06
CA GLN A 127 -20.87 -2.59 10.21
C GLN A 127 -20.06 -3.61 9.41
N ARG A 128 -20.05 -4.87 9.86
CA ARG A 128 -19.26 -5.97 9.27
C ARG A 128 -19.36 -6.10 7.75
N ARG A 129 -20.56 -5.91 7.18
CA ARG A 129 -20.75 -5.96 5.71
C ARG A 129 -19.96 -4.87 5.00
N ILE A 130 -19.95 -3.66 5.55
CA ILE A 130 -19.16 -2.54 5.03
C ILE A 130 -17.68 -2.82 5.25
N GLN A 131 -17.29 -3.27 6.44
CA GLN A 131 -15.90 -3.63 6.73
C GLN A 131 -15.34 -4.65 5.74
N LEU A 132 -16.10 -5.70 5.42
CA LEU A 132 -15.71 -6.71 4.43
C LEU A 132 -15.51 -6.12 3.03
N LEU A 133 -16.42 -5.25 2.60
CA LEU A 133 -16.35 -4.57 1.32
C LEU A 133 -15.13 -3.63 1.25
N VAL A 134 -14.90 -2.86 2.30
CA VAL A 134 -13.76 -1.95 2.43
C VAL A 134 -12.44 -2.71 2.43
N THR A 135 -12.36 -3.78 3.22
CA THR A 135 -11.15 -4.62 3.33
C THR A 135 -10.79 -5.26 1.99
N ASP A 136 -11.79 -5.72 1.24
CA ASP A 136 -11.57 -6.31 -0.09
C ASP A 136 -11.01 -5.28 -1.07
N ALA A 137 -11.60 -4.08 -1.11
CA ALA A 137 -11.12 -2.98 -1.96
C ALA A 137 -9.70 -2.52 -1.58
N ILE A 138 -9.38 -2.43 -0.28
CA ILE A 138 -8.03 -2.09 0.19
C ILE A 138 -7.03 -3.16 -0.27
N LYS A 139 -7.35 -4.45 -0.07
CA LYS A 139 -6.51 -5.57 -0.51
C LYS A 139 -6.27 -5.54 -2.02
N GLU A 140 -7.30 -5.31 -2.83
CA GLU A 140 -7.16 -5.19 -4.28
C GLU A 140 -6.25 -4.02 -4.68
N LEU A 141 -6.41 -2.85 -4.09
CA LEU A 141 -5.55 -1.69 -4.35
C LEU A 141 -4.09 -1.95 -3.97
N LEU A 142 -3.87 -2.60 -2.83
CA LEU A 142 -2.54 -2.97 -2.36
C LEU A 142 -1.84 -3.88 -3.37
N VAL A 143 -2.50 -4.96 -3.78
CA VAL A 143 -1.92 -5.96 -4.68
C VAL A 143 -1.72 -5.43 -6.11
N GLU A 144 -2.72 -4.71 -6.65
CA GLU A 144 -2.72 -4.33 -8.06
C GLU A 144 -1.98 -3.02 -8.35
N ARG A 145 -1.86 -2.11 -7.37
CA ARG A 145 -1.37 -0.75 -7.63
C ARG A 145 -0.29 -0.22 -6.68
N LEU A 146 -0.38 -0.52 -5.39
CA LEU A 146 0.49 0.13 -4.39
C LEU A 146 1.77 -0.67 -4.11
N LEU A 147 1.67 -1.99 -3.96
CA LEU A 147 2.81 -2.83 -3.59
C LEU A 147 3.67 -3.22 -4.81
N PRO A 148 5.00 -3.00 -4.75
CA PRO A 148 5.91 -3.51 -5.77
C PRO A 148 6.12 -5.03 -5.62
N ASP A 149 6.83 -5.69 -6.54
CA ASP A 149 7.18 -7.13 -6.44
C ASP A 149 8.28 -7.42 -5.42
N ARG A 150 8.93 -6.38 -4.89
CA ARG A 150 9.97 -6.45 -3.86
C ARG A 150 9.42 -6.03 -2.49
N PRO A 151 10.07 -6.41 -1.37
CA PRO A 151 9.70 -5.90 -0.06
C PRO A 151 9.89 -4.38 0.02
N LEU A 152 9.04 -3.74 0.82
CA LEU A 152 9.11 -2.30 1.09
C LEU A 152 10.32 -1.98 1.97
N LEU A 153 11.01 -0.89 1.64
CA LEU A 153 12.16 -0.42 2.39
C LEU A 153 11.76 0.69 3.36
N THR A 154 12.28 0.61 4.58
CA THR A 154 12.19 1.71 5.54
C THR A 154 13.03 2.88 5.04
N PHE A 155 12.70 4.11 5.42
CA PHE A 155 13.42 5.32 4.96
C PHE A 155 14.95 5.23 5.17
N SER A 156 15.40 4.63 6.28
CA SER A 156 16.82 4.43 6.60
C SER A 156 17.52 3.37 5.75
N GLN A 157 16.78 2.50 5.07
CA GLN A 157 17.28 1.39 4.27
C GLN A 157 17.35 1.71 2.77
N GLN A 158 17.00 2.95 2.38
CA GLN A 158 16.86 3.32 0.98
C GLN A 158 18.22 3.39 0.26
N PRO A 159 18.37 2.72 -0.90
CA PRO A 159 19.61 2.75 -1.66
C PRO A 159 19.76 4.14 -2.28
N GLY A 160 20.77 4.89 -1.83
CA GLY A 160 21.04 6.25 -2.30
C GLY A 160 20.82 7.34 -1.25
N LEU A 161 20.38 7.00 -0.03
CA LEU A 161 20.26 7.99 1.05
C LEU A 161 21.60 8.71 1.35
N TYR A 162 22.71 7.97 1.21
CA TYR A 162 24.09 8.46 1.37
C TYR A 162 24.64 9.18 0.12
N MET A 163 23.87 9.22 -0.96
CA MET A 163 24.19 9.98 -2.17
C MET A 163 23.38 11.29 -2.17
N ALA A 164 23.73 12.23 -3.04
CA ALA A 164 22.98 13.49 -3.16
C ALA A 164 21.55 13.20 -3.68
N ALA A 165 20.64 12.90 -2.75
CA ALA A 165 19.26 12.56 -3.03
C ALA A 165 18.52 13.75 -3.64
N SER A 166 17.85 13.52 -4.77
CA SER A 166 16.95 14.51 -5.34
C SER A 166 15.73 14.71 -4.43
N ASP A 167 15.11 15.90 -4.48
CA ASP A 167 13.84 16.13 -3.77
C ASP A 167 12.74 15.15 -4.23
N ASN A 168 12.77 14.71 -5.49
CA ASN A 168 11.89 13.64 -6.00
C ASN A 168 12.17 12.30 -5.28
N ASP A 169 13.45 11.94 -5.09
CA ASP A 169 13.81 10.67 -4.45
C ASP A 169 13.37 10.64 -3.00
N LEU A 170 13.54 11.76 -2.29
CA LEU A 170 13.09 11.94 -0.92
C LEU A 170 11.59 11.71 -0.78
N ILE A 171 10.77 12.28 -1.67
CA ILE A 171 9.30 12.10 -1.66
C ILE A 171 8.95 10.63 -1.77
N TRP A 172 9.56 9.91 -2.72
CA TRP A 172 9.24 8.51 -2.92
C TRP A 172 9.73 7.60 -1.80
N TRP A 173 10.92 7.87 -1.24
CA TRP A 173 11.41 7.14 -0.07
C TRP A 173 10.52 7.33 1.14
N PHE A 174 10.03 8.56 1.35
CA PHE A 174 9.04 8.84 2.38
C PHE A 174 7.71 8.13 2.10
N TYR A 175 7.23 8.16 0.86
CA TYR A 175 6.02 7.45 0.45
C TYR A 175 6.12 5.95 0.69
N GLU A 176 7.25 5.33 0.35
CA GLU A 176 7.47 3.90 0.57
C GLU A 176 7.50 3.54 2.06
N ASP A 177 8.20 4.34 2.87
CA ASP A 177 8.21 4.20 4.33
C ASP A 177 6.79 4.35 4.89
N TYR A 178 6.04 5.35 4.43
CA TYR A 178 4.66 5.59 4.87
C TYR A 178 3.73 4.44 4.46
N LEU A 179 3.86 3.93 3.22
CA LEU A 179 3.14 2.75 2.74
C LEU A 179 3.41 1.53 3.62
N LYS A 180 4.67 1.33 4.05
CA LYS A 180 5.04 0.23 4.94
C LYS A 180 4.34 0.31 6.30
N HIS A 181 4.29 1.51 6.90
CA HIS A 181 3.57 1.71 8.17
C HIS A 181 2.06 1.52 7.99
N THR A 182 1.48 2.10 6.93
CA THR A 182 0.05 1.95 6.62
C THR A 182 -0.34 0.49 6.32
N TYR A 183 0.54 -0.29 5.69
CA TYR A 183 0.32 -1.72 5.48
C TYR A 183 0.31 -2.49 6.80
N PHE A 184 1.20 -2.14 7.74
CA PHE A 184 1.18 -2.70 9.08
C PHE A 184 -0.11 -2.37 9.83
N ASP A 185 -0.61 -1.13 9.74
CA ASP A 185 -1.92 -0.74 10.32
C ASP A 185 -3.07 -1.56 9.73
N PHE A 186 -3.01 -1.86 8.43
CA PHE A 186 -3.98 -2.74 7.77
C PHE A 186 -3.90 -4.20 8.27
N ILE A 187 -2.69 -4.73 8.49
CA ILE A 187 -2.52 -6.05 9.13
C ILE A 187 -3.14 -6.07 10.52
N GLN A 188 -2.93 -5.03 11.33
CA GLN A 188 -3.56 -4.94 12.64
C GLN A 188 -5.10 -4.90 12.55
N GLN A 189 -5.65 -4.27 11.51
CA GLN A 189 -7.09 -4.30 11.27
C GLN A 189 -7.59 -5.71 10.90
N LEU A 190 -6.84 -6.45 10.07
CA LEU A 190 -7.14 -7.85 9.75
C LEU A 190 -7.05 -8.75 10.99
N GLU A 191 -6.04 -8.54 11.85
CA GLU A 191 -5.92 -9.23 13.13
C GLU A 191 -7.13 -8.99 14.02
N ARG A 192 -7.64 -7.75 14.11
CA ARG A 192 -8.89 -7.48 14.84
C ARG A 192 -10.08 -8.23 14.22
N SER A 193 -10.19 -8.28 12.90
CA SER A 193 -11.24 -9.04 12.21
C SER A 193 -11.15 -10.54 12.47
N LEU A 194 -9.93 -11.07 12.65
CA LEU A 194 -9.68 -12.45 13.05
C LEU A 194 -10.06 -12.76 14.51
N HIS A 195 -10.34 -11.75 15.33
CA HIS A 195 -10.83 -11.93 16.70
C HIS A 195 -12.34 -11.61 16.84
N ASP A 196 -13.03 -11.32 15.73
CA ASP A 196 -14.48 -11.05 15.77
C ASP A 196 -15.28 -12.30 16.16
N THR A 197 -16.42 -12.08 16.81
CA THR A 197 -17.31 -13.14 17.26
C THR A 197 -17.94 -13.94 16.12
N PHE A 198 -18.06 -13.37 14.92
CA PHE A 198 -18.73 -13.98 13.77
C PHE A 198 -17.73 -14.77 12.91
N PRO A 199 -17.89 -16.10 12.79
CA PRO A 199 -16.99 -16.95 12.02
C PRO A 199 -16.86 -16.55 10.55
N GLU A 200 -17.91 -15.98 9.95
CA GLU A 200 -17.89 -15.55 8.54
C GLU A 200 -16.88 -14.42 8.31
N LEU A 201 -16.77 -13.48 9.26
CA LEU A 201 -15.80 -12.39 9.17
C LEU A 201 -14.37 -12.94 9.29
N ARG A 202 -14.13 -13.82 10.28
CA ARG A 202 -12.84 -14.48 10.48
C ARG A 202 -12.42 -15.27 9.24
N ASN A 203 -13.33 -16.07 8.68
CA ASN A 203 -13.09 -16.84 7.46
C ASN A 203 -12.73 -15.96 6.25
N LYS A 204 -13.37 -14.79 6.11
CA LYS A 204 -13.04 -13.84 5.05
C LYS A 204 -11.68 -13.18 5.27
N ALA A 205 -11.37 -12.78 6.50
CA ALA A 205 -10.08 -12.21 6.85
C ALA A 205 -8.93 -13.20 6.59
N LEU A 206 -9.10 -14.49 6.94
CA LEU A 206 -8.14 -15.55 6.57
C LEU A 206 -7.90 -15.61 5.06
N GLY A 207 -8.97 -15.53 4.27
CA GLY A 207 -8.88 -15.52 2.81
C GLY A 207 -8.11 -14.30 2.27
N TYR A 208 -8.29 -13.12 2.87
CA TYR A 208 -7.53 -11.92 2.49
C TYR A 208 -6.05 -12.04 2.84
N ILE A 209 -5.73 -12.52 4.05
CA ILE A 209 -4.35 -12.74 4.49
C ILE A 209 -3.62 -13.73 3.58
N ALA A 210 -4.28 -14.85 3.24
CA ALA A 210 -3.72 -15.83 2.33
C ALA A 210 -3.48 -15.26 0.92
N GLN A 211 -4.40 -14.43 0.40
CA GLN A 211 -4.22 -13.76 -0.89
C GLN A 211 -3.05 -12.76 -0.88
N LEU A 212 -2.88 -12.01 0.21
CA LEU A 212 -1.76 -11.09 0.37
C LEU A 212 -0.42 -11.85 0.38
N LEU A 213 -0.32 -12.92 1.18
CA LEU A 213 0.86 -13.79 1.19
C LEU A 213 1.15 -14.41 -0.18
N ALA A 214 0.12 -14.86 -0.89
CA ALA A 214 0.28 -15.47 -2.20
C ALA A 214 0.79 -14.48 -3.25
N ALA A 215 0.24 -13.25 -3.26
CA ALA A 215 0.50 -12.27 -4.32
C ALA A 215 1.71 -11.37 -4.01
N LYS A 216 1.77 -10.81 -2.80
CA LYS A 216 2.73 -9.78 -2.37
C LYS A 216 3.07 -9.97 -0.88
N PRO A 217 4.05 -10.84 -0.54
CA PRO A 217 4.34 -11.25 0.84
C PRO A 217 5.08 -10.16 1.67
N GLU A 218 4.62 -8.92 1.63
CA GLU A 218 5.09 -7.88 2.55
C GLU A 218 4.67 -8.26 3.98
N GLN A 219 5.56 -8.11 4.97
CA GLN A 219 5.32 -8.56 6.36
C GLN A 219 4.95 -10.06 6.48
N GLU A 220 5.55 -10.91 5.66
CA GLU A 220 5.29 -12.36 5.58
C GLU A 220 5.19 -13.04 6.95
N ALA A 221 6.17 -12.82 7.83
CA ALA A 221 6.20 -13.43 9.15
C ALA A 221 4.96 -13.10 10.00
N ASN A 222 4.48 -11.85 9.94
CA ASN A 222 3.29 -11.42 10.68
C ASN A 222 2.03 -12.04 10.06
N LEU A 223 1.89 -12.03 8.74
CA LEU A 223 0.75 -12.63 8.04
C LEU A 223 0.67 -14.14 8.26
N LEU A 224 1.80 -14.85 8.21
CA LEU A 224 1.87 -16.29 8.50
C LEU A 224 1.51 -16.58 9.95
N ALA A 225 2.02 -15.79 10.90
CA ALA A 225 1.66 -15.93 12.31
C ALA A 225 0.15 -15.83 12.53
N LEU A 226 -0.53 -14.89 11.85
CA LEU A 226 -1.98 -14.76 11.91
C LEU A 226 -2.72 -15.99 11.35
N LEU A 227 -2.24 -16.62 10.27
CA LEU A 227 -2.84 -17.85 9.74
C LEU A 227 -2.64 -19.03 10.71
N VAL A 228 -1.41 -19.18 11.23
CA VAL A 228 -1.03 -20.27 12.12
C VAL A 228 -1.78 -20.19 13.45
N ASP A 229 -1.95 -18.99 14.01
CA ASP A 229 -2.75 -18.77 15.23
C ASP A 229 -4.17 -19.33 15.08
N LYS A 230 -4.79 -19.19 13.90
CA LYS A 230 -6.15 -19.65 13.66
C LYS A 230 -6.30 -21.15 13.42
N LEU A 231 -5.22 -21.92 13.43
CA LEU A 231 -5.29 -23.38 13.51
C LEU A 231 -5.96 -23.86 14.81
N GLY A 232 -5.83 -23.08 15.88
CA GLY A 232 -6.44 -23.33 17.19
C GLY A 232 -7.79 -22.65 17.43
N ASP A 233 -8.45 -22.11 16.38
CA ASP A 233 -9.73 -21.41 16.56
C ASP A 233 -10.81 -22.33 17.15
N ARG A 234 -11.63 -21.79 18.05
CA ARG A 234 -12.72 -22.53 18.70
C ARG A 234 -13.79 -22.96 17.70
N ASP A 235 -13.95 -22.17 16.62
CA ASP A 235 -14.83 -22.52 15.52
C ASP A 235 -14.11 -23.42 14.52
N ARG A 236 -14.60 -24.64 14.39
CA ARG A 236 -14.02 -25.66 13.52
C ARG A 236 -13.97 -25.23 12.06
N SER A 237 -14.92 -24.41 11.58
CA SER A 237 -14.92 -23.93 10.19
C SER A 237 -13.73 -23.01 9.92
N VAL A 238 -13.41 -22.13 10.87
CA VAL A 238 -12.29 -21.19 10.80
C VAL A 238 -10.96 -21.94 10.87
N ALA A 239 -10.81 -22.87 11.81
CA ALA A 239 -9.61 -23.72 11.91
C ALA A 239 -9.38 -24.54 10.64
N THR A 240 -10.43 -25.16 10.09
CA THR A 240 -10.35 -25.92 8.83
C THR A 240 -9.96 -25.02 7.66
N ARG A 241 -10.49 -23.78 7.62
CA ARG A 241 -10.16 -22.80 6.59
C ARG A 241 -8.71 -22.33 6.68
N ALA A 242 -8.18 -22.12 7.89
CA ALA A 242 -6.77 -21.79 8.11
C ALA A 242 -5.86 -22.90 7.57
N VAL A 243 -6.12 -24.17 7.92
CA VAL A 243 -5.40 -25.34 7.38
C VAL A 243 -5.44 -25.35 5.86
N TYR A 244 -6.63 -25.16 5.27
CA TYR A 244 -6.79 -25.12 3.81
C TYR A 244 -5.92 -24.05 3.16
N HIS A 245 -5.91 -22.82 3.67
CA HIS A 245 -5.12 -21.74 3.09
C HIS A 245 -3.61 -21.98 3.23
N ILE A 246 -3.15 -22.51 4.36
CA ILE A 246 -1.72 -22.86 4.53
C ILE A 246 -1.31 -23.94 3.52
N LEU A 247 -2.12 -24.98 3.35
CA LEU A 247 -1.83 -26.03 2.37
C LEU A 247 -1.80 -25.50 0.93
N GLN A 248 -2.69 -24.58 0.57
CA GLN A 248 -2.66 -23.94 -0.74
C GLN A 248 -1.39 -23.11 -0.93
N LEU A 249 -0.97 -22.35 0.09
CA LEU A 249 0.25 -21.54 0.02
C LEU A 249 1.50 -22.42 -0.13
N LEU A 250 1.59 -23.55 0.57
CA LEU A 250 2.69 -24.52 0.43
C LEU A 250 2.76 -25.13 -0.98
N GLN A 251 1.61 -25.32 -1.65
CA GLN A 251 1.58 -25.82 -3.02
C GLN A 251 2.00 -24.75 -4.04
N GLN A 252 1.67 -23.48 -3.78
CA GLN A 252 1.97 -22.37 -4.69
C GLN A 252 3.40 -21.86 -4.59
N HIS A 253 3.98 -21.86 -3.38
CA HIS A 253 5.32 -21.35 -3.12
C HIS A 253 6.29 -22.50 -2.84
N GLN A 254 7.10 -22.89 -3.83
CA GLN A 254 8.24 -23.80 -3.61
C GLN A 254 9.20 -23.30 -2.52
N ALA A 255 9.24 -21.98 -2.26
CA ALA A 255 10.08 -21.36 -1.23
C ALA A 255 9.62 -21.64 0.22
N MET A 256 8.34 -21.96 0.46
CA MET A 256 7.86 -22.28 1.82
C MET A 256 8.06 -23.75 2.22
N ASN A 257 8.56 -24.60 1.33
CA ASN A 257 8.95 -25.99 1.64
C ASN A 257 10.37 -26.11 2.25
N LEU A 258 11.05 -24.99 2.50
CA LEU A 258 12.46 -24.94 2.93
C LEU A 258 12.67 -24.59 4.41
N VAL A 259 11.62 -24.61 5.23
CA VAL A 259 11.71 -24.47 6.70
C VAL A 259 11.54 -25.83 7.36
#